data_AF-A0A8U0IP13-F1
#
_entry.id   AF-A0A8U0IP13-F1
#
_cell.length_a   1.000
_cell.length_b   1.000
_cell.length_c   1.000
_cell.angle_alpha   90.00
_cell.angle_beta   90.00
_cell.angle_gamma   90.00
#
_symmetry.space_group_name_H-M   'P 1'
#
loop_
_entity.id
_entity.type
_entity.pdbx_description
1 polymer ?
#
loop_
_entity_poly.entity_id
_entity_poly.type
_entity_poly.pdbx_seq_one_letter_code
_entity_poly.pdbx_strand_id
1 'polypeptide(L)'
;MLTRRGWALAAVAVGGFLMAATFSARSLNAVVGPVAIALAAGYLQVKRAGQPELRTETPEYGFAGETVPVSLSFDASTPLAATVRLDADEGLTVADSAVETTVADESLSFDVTLRERGFQSVGPVEVVAEDVLGVWTETYTYPVSREVVVFPEIHRLRDASDLAALHREFGLGGRDRFDQLREYERGDPLRNVHWKSSAKRPDDELVVMEFEDEEEREQVELLAEAEGGRMDDVAEAAASVLTYLLDAGLAVGLTVPGGRVEPGTGPDHRTELLTLLARTYPGTVGDSRRDRADVLVQSAAEEDDVRVTVGDRTVSFSQLSGGSRGGEASRMSATDDRTAFADGGSDVSGGERR
;
A
#
# COMPACT_ATOMS: atom_id res chain seq x y z
N MET A 1 6.68 -12.49 -35.62
CA MET A 1 7.91 -11.85 -36.19
C MET A 1 9.12 -12.78 -36.06
N LEU A 2 10.15 -12.61 -36.91
CA LEU A 2 11.42 -13.35 -36.80
C LEU A 2 12.34 -12.69 -35.76
N THR A 3 12.92 -13.48 -34.86
CA THR A 3 13.95 -13.01 -33.92
C THR A 3 15.28 -12.80 -34.65
N ARG A 4 16.28 -12.24 -33.95
CA ARG A 4 17.65 -12.14 -34.47
C ARG A 4 18.23 -13.52 -34.84
N ARG A 5 17.92 -14.55 -34.05
CA ARG A 5 18.30 -15.94 -34.32
C ARG A 5 17.57 -16.48 -35.54
N GLY A 6 16.28 -16.16 -35.68
CA GLY A 6 15.49 -16.53 -36.85
C GLY A 6 16.02 -15.94 -38.16
N TRP A 7 16.42 -14.66 -38.15
CA TRP A 7 17.06 -14.03 -39.30
C TRP A 7 18.41 -14.66 -39.65
N ALA A 8 19.23 -15.02 -38.66
CA ALA A 8 20.49 -15.72 -38.90
C ALA A 8 20.26 -17.10 -39.54
N LEU A 9 19.29 -17.88 -39.03
CA LEU A 9 18.93 -19.18 -39.61
C LEU A 9 18.35 -19.05 -41.02
N ALA A 10 17.50 -18.05 -41.25
CA ALA A 10 16.98 -17.75 -42.57
C ALA A 10 18.10 -17.38 -43.55
N ALA A 11 19.07 -16.57 -43.13
CA ALA A 11 20.22 -16.20 -43.95
C ALA A 11 21.10 -17.41 -44.27
N VAL A 12 21.34 -18.32 -43.31
CA VAL A 12 22.08 -19.58 -43.54
C VAL A 12 21.33 -20.49 -44.52
N ALA A 13 20.00 -20.62 -44.38
CA ALA A 13 19.18 -21.40 -45.29
C ALA A 13 19.21 -20.83 -46.71
N VAL A 14 19.04 -19.51 -46.86
CA VAL A 14 19.06 -18.83 -48.16
C VAL A 14 20.45 -18.89 -48.79
N GLY A 15 21.51 -18.60 -48.04
CA GLY A 15 22.89 -18.67 -48.53
C GLY A 15 23.28 -20.09 -48.94
N GLY A 16 22.92 -21.09 -48.13
CA GLY A 16 23.12 -22.50 -48.44
C GLY A 16 22.33 -22.93 -49.69
N PHE A 17 21.08 -22.50 -49.83
CA PHE A 17 20.28 -22.78 -51.02
C PHE A 17 20.89 -22.16 -52.29
N LEU A 18 21.33 -20.90 -52.22
CA LEU A 18 21.97 -20.22 -53.34
C LEU A 18 23.28 -20.89 -53.75
N MET A 19 24.12 -21.29 -52.79
CA MET A 19 25.35 -22.05 -53.07
C MET A 19 25.06 -23.44 -53.65
N ALA A 20 24.03 -24.14 -53.16
CA ALA A 20 23.62 -25.42 -53.73
C ALA A 20 23.17 -25.27 -55.19
N ALA A 21 22.45 -24.18 -55.50
CA ALA A 21 21.95 -23.89 -56.84
C ALA A 21 23.07 -23.49 -57.82
N THR A 22 24.04 -22.68 -57.38
CA THR A 22 25.13 -22.20 -58.25
C THR A 22 26.25 -23.24 -58.42
N PHE A 23 26.58 -24.00 -57.38
CA PHE A 23 27.68 -24.97 -57.40
C PHE A 23 27.24 -26.44 -57.53
N SER A 24 25.93 -26.71 -57.66
CA SER A 24 25.37 -28.09 -57.69
C SER A 24 25.79 -28.96 -56.50
N ALA A 25 26.11 -28.34 -55.37
CA ALA A 25 26.51 -29.03 -54.14
C ALA A 25 25.28 -29.63 -53.45
N ARG A 26 24.81 -30.78 -53.93
CA ARG A 26 23.65 -31.50 -53.34
C ARG A 26 23.83 -31.84 -51.86
N SER A 27 25.07 -31.91 -51.37
CA SER A 27 25.38 -32.12 -49.94
C SER A 27 24.86 -30.99 -49.06
N LEU A 28 24.72 -29.76 -49.57
CA LEU A 28 24.25 -28.60 -48.80
C LEU A 28 22.75 -28.70 -48.46
N ASN A 29 21.99 -29.49 -49.22
CA ASN A 29 20.59 -29.78 -48.92
C ASN A 29 20.40 -30.51 -47.58
N ALA A 30 21.43 -31.23 -47.11
CA ALA A 30 21.41 -31.88 -45.80
C ALA A 30 21.35 -30.88 -44.63
N VAL A 31 21.72 -29.62 -44.85
CA VAL A 31 21.63 -28.54 -43.86
C VAL A 31 20.40 -27.66 -44.14
N VAL A 32 20.17 -27.30 -45.40
CA VAL A 32 19.06 -26.42 -45.79
C VAL A 32 17.70 -27.06 -45.47
N GLY A 33 17.54 -28.37 -45.73
CA GLY A 33 16.29 -29.09 -45.47
C GLY A 33 15.86 -29.05 -44.00
N PRO A 34 16.70 -29.52 -43.05
CA PRO A 34 16.38 -29.45 -41.62
C PRO A 34 16.13 -28.04 -41.11
N VAL A 35 16.92 -27.04 -41.56
CA VAL A 35 16.70 -25.64 -41.18
C VAL A 35 15.36 -25.13 -41.69
N ALA A 36 15.00 -25.40 -42.95
CA ALA A 36 13.71 -25.00 -43.50
C ALA A 36 12.53 -25.66 -42.77
N ILE A 37 12.65 -26.94 -42.42
CA ILE A 37 11.65 -27.66 -41.62
C ILE A 37 11.54 -27.05 -40.22
N ALA A 38 12.66 -26.75 -39.57
CA ALA A 38 12.69 -26.12 -38.25
C ALA A 38 12.02 -24.73 -38.25
N LEU A 39 12.32 -23.89 -39.26
CA LEU A 39 11.67 -22.59 -39.45
C LEU A 39 10.16 -22.74 -39.66
N ALA A 40 9.72 -23.69 -40.49
CA ALA A 40 8.31 -23.93 -40.76
C ALA A 40 7.57 -24.48 -39.53
N ALA A 41 8.20 -25.40 -38.80
CA ALA A 41 7.66 -25.97 -37.56
C ALA A 41 7.49 -24.90 -36.48
N GLY A 42 8.49 -24.04 -36.26
CA GLY A 42 8.39 -22.93 -35.31
C GLY A 42 7.28 -21.94 -35.67
N TYR A 43 7.16 -21.58 -36.96
CA TYR A 43 6.08 -20.72 -37.44
C TYR A 43 4.69 -21.34 -37.19
N LEU A 44 4.53 -22.62 -37.52
CA LEU A 44 3.28 -23.35 -37.31
C LEU A 44 2.94 -23.48 -35.82
N GLN A 45 3.94 -23.69 -34.96
CA GLN A 45 3.76 -23.78 -33.52
C GLN A 45 3.18 -22.47 -32.95
N VAL A 46 3.82 -21.33 -33.25
CA VAL A 46 3.37 -20.02 -32.75
C VAL A 46 2.01 -19.65 -33.32
N LYS A 47 1.75 -19.91 -34.60
CA LYS A 47 0.43 -19.61 -35.20
C LYS A 47 -0.70 -20.50 -34.71
N ARG A 48 -0.40 -21.72 -34.26
CA ARG A 48 -1.42 -22.65 -33.75
C ARG A 48 -1.75 -22.40 -32.27
N ALA A 49 -0.82 -21.85 -31.49
CA ALA A 49 -1.02 -21.59 -30.06
C ALA A 49 -2.16 -20.59 -29.80
N GLY A 50 -2.40 -19.64 -30.72
CA GLY A 50 -3.47 -18.65 -30.56
C GLY A 50 -3.19 -17.66 -29.43
N GLN A 51 -4.07 -16.67 -29.27
CA GLN A 51 -3.99 -15.73 -28.14
C GLN A 51 -4.55 -16.42 -26.87
N PRO A 52 -3.77 -16.57 -25.79
CA PRO A 52 -4.29 -17.14 -24.55
C PRO A 52 -5.33 -16.22 -23.91
N GLU A 53 -6.31 -16.79 -23.20
CA GLU A 53 -7.24 -15.96 -22.43
C GLU A 53 -6.56 -15.54 -21.13
N LEU A 54 -6.58 -14.24 -20.81
CA LEU A 54 -6.00 -13.70 -19.60
C LEU A 54 -7.10 -13.43 -18.55
N ARG A 55 -6.88 -13.94 -17.35
CA ARG A 55 -7.61 -13.57 -16.15
C ARG A 55 -6.65 -12.94 -15.15
N THR A 56 -7.05 -11.79 -14.63
CA THR A 56 -6.26 -11.02 -13.67
C THR A 56 -7.03 -10.95 -12.36
N GLU A 57 -6.35 -11.34 -11.28
CA GLU A 57 -6.80 -11.17 -9.91
C GLU A 57 -5.88 -10.14 -9.23
N THR A 58 -6.50 -9.04 -8.83
CA THR A 58 -5.83 -7.90 -8.21
C THR A 58 -6.64 -7.52 -6.97
N PRO A 59 -6.00 -7.20 -5.83
CA PRO A 59 -6.69 -6.64 -4.68
C PRO A 59 -7.42 -5.34 -5.06
N GLU A 60 -8.58 -5.09 -4.46
CA GLU A 60 -9.35 -3.86 -4.71
C GLU A 60 -8.66 -2.63 -4.10
N TYR A 61 -7.93 -2.83 -2.99
CA TYR A 61 -7.21 -1.79 -2.28
C TYR A 61 -5.99 -2.34 -1.53
N GLY A 62 -5.11 -1.45 -1.08
CA GLY A 62 -4.02 -1.73 -0.15
C GLY A 62 -3.44 -0.44 0.44
N PHE A 63 -2.51 -0.54 1.39
CA PHE A 63 -1.89 0.64 1.99
C PHE A 63 -0.57 1.01 1.32
N ALA A 64 -0.27 2.31 1.24
CA ALA A 64 1.05 2.77 0.82
C ALA A 64 2.15 2.12 1.68
N GLY A 65 3.21 1.67 1.02
CA GLY A 65 4.30 0.90 1.61
C GLY A 65 4.10 -0.63 1.59
N GLU A 66 2.88 -1.12 1.34
CA GLU A 66 2.63 -2.58 1.26
C GLU A 66 3.02 -3.16 -0.10
N THR A 67 3.43 -4.43 -0.08
CA THR A 67 3.61 -5.24 -1.29
C THR A 67 2.47 -6.24 -1.39
N VAL A 68 1.70 -6.16 -2.47
CA VAL A 68 0.54 -7.01 -2.73
C VAL A 68 0.79 -7.91 -3.94
N PRO A 69 0.35 -9.18 -3.91
CA PRO A 69 0.49 -10.07 -5.05
C PRO A 69 -0.60 -9.80 -6.08
N VAL A 70 -0.20 -9.70 -7.35
CA VAL A 70 -1.09 -9.65 -8.52
C VAL A 70 -0.95 -10.95 -9.28
N SER A 71 -2.06 -11.70 -9.38
CA SER A 71 -2.06 -13.01 -10.03
C SER A 71 -2.61 -12.92 -11.45
N LEU A 72 -1.84 -13.39 -12.42
CA LEU A 72 -2.21 -13.55 -13.82
C LEU A 72 -2.40 -15.04 -14.10
N SER A 73 -3.60 -15.45 -14.46
CA SER A 73 -3.87 -16.81 -14.94
C SER A 73 -4.15 -16.77 -16.44
N PHE A 74 -3.54 -17.72 -17.14
CA PHE A 74 -3.71 -17.87 -18.58
C PHE A 74 -4.47 -19.16 -18.86
N ASP A 75 -5.38 -19.13 -19.82
CA ASP A 75 -5.95 -20.34 -20.42
C ASP A 75 -5.38 -20.46 -21.82
N ALA A 76 -4.57 -21.51 -22.04
CA ALA A 76 -3.87 -21.72 -23.29
C ALA A 76 -4.07 -23.16 -23.77
N SER A 77 -4.79 -23.32 -24.89
CA SER A 77 -5.03 -24.63 -25.49
C SER A 77 -3.75 -25.37 -25.91
N THR A 78 -2.62 -24.67 -26.02
CA THR A 78 -1.31 -25.27 -26.28
C THR A 78 -0.25 -24.51 -25.46
N PRO A 79 0.49 -25.19 -24.58
CA PRO A 79 1.57 -24.57 -23.81
C PRO A 79 2.62 -23.93 -24.72
N LEU A 80 3.05 -22.73 -24.37
CA LEU A 80 4.04 -21.98 -25.13
C LEU A 80 5.03 -21.28 -24.18
N ALA A 81 6.30 -21.21 -24.58
CA ALA A 81 7.28 -20.42 -23.84
C ALA A 81 7.00 -18.94 -24.10
N ALA A 82 6.90 -18.12 -23.06
CA ALA A 82 6.67 -16.69 -23.20
C ALA A 82 7.44 -15.88 -22.17
N THR A 83 7.71 -14.63 -22.52
CA THR A 83 7.98 -13.58 -21.52
C THR A 83 6.68 -12.86 -21.22
N VAL A 84 6.21 -12.93 -19.98
CA VAL A 84 5.05 -12.17 -19.50
C VAL A 84 5.57 -10.88 -18.86
N ARG A 85 5.05 -9.75 -19.30
CA ARG A 85 5.35 -8.44 -18.74
C ARG A 85 4.11 -7.82 -18.13
N LEU A 86 4.28 -7.27 -16.94
CA LEU A 86 3.26 -6.53 -16.22
C LEU A 86 3.72 -5.08 -16.08
N ASP A 87 2.96 -4.18 -16.69
CA ASP A 87 3.13 -2.74 -16.50
C ASP A 87 2.30 -2.25 -15.30
N ALA A 88 2.61 -1.07 -14.79
CA ALA A 88 1.89 -0.43 -13.71
C ALA A 88 2.12 1.09 -13.72
N ASP A 89 1.18 1.83 -13.14
CA ASP A 89 1.31 3.29 -12.99
C ASP A 89 2.55 3.68 -12.15
N GLU A 90 3.02 4.92 -12.29
CA GLU A 90 4.25 5.43 -11.64
C GLU A 90 4.23 5.30 -10.11
N GLY A 91 3.03 5.36 -9.50
CA GLY A 91 2.81 5.18 -8.06
C GLY A 91 2.92 3.74 -7.58
N LEU A 92 3.19 2.79 -8.47
CA LEU A 92 3.37 1.37 -8.19
C LEU A 92 4.77 0.90 -8.60
N THR A 93 5.20 -0.24 -8.08
CA THR A 93 6.38 -0.91 -8.62
C THR A 93 6.24 -2.41 -8.59
N VAL A 94 6.48 -3.00 -9.76
CA VAL A 94 6.55 -4.44 -9.95
C VAL A 94 8.00 -4.88 -9.74
N ALA A 95 8.25 -5.80 -8.81
CA ALA A 95 9.61 -6.25 -8.48
C ALA A 95 10.32 -6.89 -9.69
N ASP A 96 9.64 -7.83 -10.36
CA ASP A 96 10.09 -8.48 -11.60
C ASP A 96 9.05 -8.21 -12.69
N SER A 97 9.11 -7.03 -13.33
CA SER A 97 8.12 -6.62 -14.34
C SER A 97 8.11 -7.49 -15.60
N ALA A 98 9.09 -8.40 -15.76
CA ALA A 98 9.16 -9.36 -16.85
C ALA A 98 9.61 -10.73 -16.33
N VAL A 99 8.79 -11.76 -16.55
CA VAL A 99 9.10 -13.14 -16.15
C VAL A 99 9.04 -14.06 -17.37
N GLU A 100 10.10 -14.83 -17.59
CA GLU A 100 10.12 -15.90 -18.58
C GLU A 100 9.46 -17.15 -17.99
N THR A 101 8.37 -17.62 -18.60
CA THR A 101 7.63 -18.78 -18.12
C THR A 101 7.00 -19.56 -19.27
N THR A 102 6.43 -20.73 -18.98
CA THR A 102 5.54 -21.43 -19.91
C THR A 102 4.12 -20.98 -19.64
N VAL A 103 3.51 -20.30 -20.60
CA VAL A 103 2.09 -19.93 -20.55
C VAL A 103 1.26 -21.17 -20.86
N ALA A 104 0.57 -21.65 -19.84
CA ALA A 104 -0.34 -22.79 -19.81
C ALA A 104 -1.44 -22.47 -18.76
N ASP A 105 -2.16 -23.48 -18.27
CA ASP A 105 -3.24 -23.32 -17.28
C ASP A 105 -2.75 -23.10 -15.83
N GLU A 106 -1.71 -22.28 -15.64
CA GLU A 106 -1.11 -21.97 -14.34
C GLU A 106 -1.16 -20.46 -14.04
N SER A 107 -1.24 -20.11 -12.75
CA SER A 107 -1.19 -18.73 -12.28
C SER A 107 0.24 -18.26 -12.04
N LEU A 108 0.58 -17.11 -12.61
CA LEU A 108 1.82 -16.37 -12.34
C LEU A 108 1.53 -15.22 -11.38
N SER A 109 2.31 -15.09 -10.31
CA SER A 109 2.17 -14.01 -9.33
C SER A 109 3.28 -12.98 -9.51
N PHE A 110 2.92 -11.70 -9.49
CA PHE A 110 3.83 -10.56 -9.45
C PHE A 110 3.68 -9.82 -8.13
N ASP A 111 4.80 -9.54 -7.47
CA ASP A 111 4.81 -8.71 -6.27
C ASP A 111 4.82 -7.23 -6.68
N VAL A 112 3.75 -6.52 -6.31
CA VAL A 112 3.55 -5.10 -6.63
C VAL A 112 3.57 -4.28 -5.35
N THR A 113 4.56 -3.41 -5.21
CA THR A 113 4.69 -2.48 -4.09
C THR A 113 3.91 -1.20 -4.38
N LEU A 114 2.97 -0.88 -3.49
CA LEU A 114 2.14 0.32 -3.53
C LEU A 114 2.95 1.49 -2.95
N ARG A 115 3.39 2.45 -3.77
CA ARG A 115 4.24 3.55 -3.28
C ARG A 115 3.46 4.81 -2.97
N GLU A 116 2.64 5.24 -3.92
CA GLU A 116 1.94 6.51 -3.83
C GLU A 116 0.45 6.26 -3.61
N ARG A 117 -0.13 6.92 -2.59
CA ARG A 117 -1.58 6.84 -2.34
C ARG A 117 -2.35 7.34 -3.56
N GLY A 118 -3.54 6.83 -3.74
CA GLY A 118 -4.46 7.26 -4.79
C GLY A 118 -4.97 6.12 -5.64
N PHE A 119 -5.56 6.49 -6.77
CA PHE A 119 -6.15 5.57 -7.73
C PHE A 119 -5.06 5.17 -8.70
N GLN A 120 -4.55 3.94 -8.56
CA GLN A 120 -3.46 3.41 -9.36
C GLN A 120 -3.96 2.26 -10.24
N SER A 121 -3.31 2.05 -11.37
CA SER A 121 -3.64 0.99 -12.32
C SER A 121 -2.51 -0.02 -12.46
N VAL A 122 -2.88 -1.30 -12.44
CA VAL A 122 -2.00 -2.42 -12.77
C VAL A 122 -2.36 -2.95 -14.15
N GLY A 123 -1.37 -3.08 -15.02
CA GLY A 123 -1.51 -3.37 -16.46
C GLY A 123 -1.11 -2.18 -17.32
N PRO A 124 -1.05 -2.33 -18.65
CA PRO A 124 -1.44 -3.51 -19.43
C PRO A 124 -0.50 -4.71 -19.25
N VAL A 125 -0.96 -5.89 -19.68
CA VAL A 125 -0.15 -7.12 -19.70
C VAL A 125 0.31 -7.39 -21.13
N GLU A 126 1.60 -7.65 -21.30
CA GLU A 126 2.18 -8.06 -22.58
C GLU A 126 2.73 -9.47 -22.48
N VAL A 127 2.32 -10.36 -23.39
CA VAL A 127 2.83 -11.73 -23.48
C VAL A 127 3.59 -11.88 -24.78
N VAL A 128 4.90 -12.08 -24.68
CA VAL A 128 5.80 -12.28 -25.81
C VAL A 128 6.05 -13.78 -25.96
N ALA A 129 5.23 -14.44 -26.77
CA ALA A 129 5.27 -15.87 -27.05
C ALA A 129 6.43 -16.21 -28.00
N GLU A 130 7.21 -17.25 -27.70
CA GLU A 130 8.32 -17.73 -28.52
C GLU A 130 8.17 -19.22 -28.87
N ASP A 131 8.69 -19.62 -30.04
CA ASP A 131 8.82 -21.04 -30.36
C ASP A 131 9.97 -21.73 -29.59
N VAL A 132 9.99 -23.07 -29.59
CA VAL A 132 10.99 -23.89 -28.87
C VAL A 132 12.43 -23.64 -29.33
N LEU A 133 12.62 -23.16 -30.56
CA LEU A 133 13.91 -22.82 -31.16
C LEU A 133 14.27 -21.33 -30.98
N GLY A 134 13.35 -20.50 -30.44
CA GLY A 134 13.49 -19.05 -30.28
C GLY A 134 13.63 -18.30 -31.62
N VAL A 135 13.03 -18.82 -32.69
CA VAL A 135 13.17 -18.28 -34.06
C VAL A 135 12.06 -17.29 -34.40
N TRP A 136 10.85 -17.61 -33.96
CA TRP A 136 9.65 -16.82 -34.12
C TRP A 136 9.13 -16.37 -32.76
N THR A 137 8.65 -15.14 -32.75
CA THR A 137 8.00 -14.52 -31.60
C THR A 137 6.65 -13.93 -32.03
N GLU A 138 5.61 -14.03 -31.21
CA GLU A 138 4.36 -13.29 -31.38
C GLU A 138 4.04 -12.54 -30.09
N THR A 139 3.63 -11.28 -30.20
CA THR A 139 3.29 -10.45 -29.04
C THR A 139 1.78 -10.34 -28.92
N TYR A 140 1.25 -10.68 -27.75
CA TYR A 140 -0.13 -10.48 -27.36
C TYR A 140 -0.20 -9.39 -26.29
N THR A 141 -0.84 -8.26 -26.62
CA THR A 141 -1.05 -7.17 -25.68
C THR A 141 -2.49 -7.22 -25.17
N TYR A 142 -2.65 -7.27 -23.86
CA TYR A 142 -3.95 -7.19 -23.19
C TYR A 142 -4.09 -5.77 -22.65
N PRO A 143 -4.92 -4.91 -23.27
CA PRO A 143 -5.12 -3.53 -22.84
C PRO A 143 -5.98 -3.42 -21.57
N VAL A 144 -6.03 -4.48 -20.76
CA VAL A 144 -6.80 -4.53 -19.53
C VAL A 144 -5.92 -3.97 -18.42
N SER A 145 -6.36 -2.88 -17.81
CA SER A 145 -5.84 -2.39 -16.55
C SER A 145 -6.86 -2.66 -15.44
N ARG A 146 -6.36 -3.01 -14.26
CA ARG A 146 -7.16 -3.14 -13.03
C ARG A 146 -6.82 -1.99 -12.10
N GLU A 147 -7.84 -1.29 -11.64
CA GLU A 147 -7.69 -0.22 -10.66
C GLU A 147 -7.47 -0.82 -9.27
N VAL A 148 -6.55 -0.22 -8.52
CA VAL A 148 -6.26 -0.50 -7.12
C VAL A 148 -6.27 0.82 -6.37
N VAL A 149 -7.06 0.88 -5.29
CA VAL A 149 -7.08 2.07 -4.43
C VAL A 149 -5.96 1.94 -3.39
N VAL A 150 -4.95 2.80 -3.48
CA VAL A 150 -3.87 2.86 -2.51
C VAL A 150 -4.24 3.86 -1.42
N PHE A 151 -4.49 3.35 -0.22
CA PHE A 151 -4.76 4.17 0.97
C PHE A 151 -3.46 4.80 1.51
N PRO A 152 -3.55 5.95 2.21
CA PRO A 152 -2.41 6.52 2.92
C PRO A 152 -1.83 5.52 3.93
N GLU A 153 -0.52 5.60 4.19
CA GLU A 153 0.11 4.80 5.26
C GLU A 153 -0.51 5.15 6.62
N ILE A 154 -0.79 4.13 7.43
CA ILE A 154 -1.35 4.28 8.78
C ILE A 154 -0.24 4.07 9.80
N HIS A 155 0.08 5.14 10.53
CA HIS A 155 1.05 5.11 11.61
C HIS A 155 0.34 4.83 12.93
N ARG A 156 0.92 3.93 13.75
CA ARG A 156 0.43 3.74 15.12
C ARG A 156 0.77 4.96 15.96
N LEU A 157 -0.25 5.61 16.52
CA LEU A 157 -0.07 6.71 17.47
C LEU A 157 0.44 6.15 18.81
N ARG A 158 1.54 6.68 19.34
CA ARG A 158 2.25 6.10 20.51
C ARG A 158 2.37 7.04 21.70
N ASP A 159 2.29 8.35 21.49
CA ASP A 159 2.55 9.31 22.56
C ASP A 159 1.35 9.48 23.50
N ALA A 160 1.39 8.75 24.61
CA ALA A 160 0.32 8.69 25.61
C ALA A 160 -0.04 10.06 26.22
N SER A 161 0.91 11.01 26.30
CA SER A 161 0.66 12.37 26.81
C SER A 161 -0.14 13.24 25.85
N ASP A 162 0.00 13.00 24.55
CA ASP A 162 -0.67 13.77 23.51
C ASP A 162 -1.98 13.07 23.06
N LEU A 163 -2.02 11.73 23.08
CA LEU A 163 -3.26 10.96 23.06
C LEU A 163 -4.16 11.28 24.26
N ALA A 164 -3.60 11.70 25.40
CA ALA A 164 -4.39 12.16 26.53
C ALA A 164 -5.23 13.41 26.23
N ALA A 165 -4.87 14.21 25.21
CA ALA A 165 -5.69 15.33 24.74
C ALA A 165 -6.94 14.81 24.02
N LEU A 166 -6.76 13.91 23.05
CA LEU A 166 -7.85 13.20 22.37
C LEU A 166 -8.74 12.46 23.38
N HIS A 167 -8.16 11.82 24.40
CA HIS A 167 -8.91 11.13 25.44
C HIS A 167 -9.70 12.02 26.37
N ARG A 168 -9.23 13.25 26.60
CA ARG A 168 -9.92 14.21 27.47
C ARG A 168 -11.03 14.92 26.72
N GLU A 169 -10.76 15.32 25.48
CA GLU A 169 -11.72 16.03 24.62
C GLU A 169 -12.88 15.10 24.25
N PHE A 170 -12.57 13.88 23.79
CA PHE A 170 -13.54 12.90 23.30
C PHE A 170 -13.85 11.79 24.30
N GLY A 171 -13.62 12.02 25.60
CA GLY A 171 -14.02 11.07 26.63
C GLY A 171 -13.39 9.67 26.61
N LEU A 172 -12.46 9.38 25.70
CA LEU A 172 -11.92 8.04 25.43
C LEU A 172 -11.16 7.42 26.62
N GLY A 173 -10.88 8.22 27.65
CA GLY A 173 -10.22 7.79 28.89
C GLY A 173 -11.16 7.31 30.01
N GLY A 174 -12.49 7.38 29.84
CA GLY A 174 -13.42 7.20 30.96
C GLY A 174 -14.69 6.46 30.61
N ARG A 175 -14.65 5.12 30.60
CA ARG A 175 -15.82 4.25 30.80
C ARG A 175 -16.47 4.39 32.19
N ASP A 176 -16.22 5.49 32.90
CA ASP A 176 -16.55 5.68 34.31
C ASP A 176 -17.16 7.07 34.57
N ARG A 177 -17.80 7.67 33.55
CA ARG A 177 -18.63 8.87 33.74
C ARG A 177 -19.95 8.45 34.37
N PHE A 178 -19.92 8.30 35.69
CA PHE A 178 -21.09 8.41 36.56
C PHE A 178 -21.68 9.82 36.38
N ASP A 179 -22.89 9.92 35.85
CA ASP A 179 -23.51 11.24 35.60
C ASP A 179 -24.46 11.65 36.73
N GLN A 180 -25.40 10.78 37.13
CA GLN A 180 -26.37 11.15 38.17
C GLN A 180 -26.89 9.96 38.98
N LEU A 181 -27.15 10.21 40.27
CA LEU A 181 -27.88 9.32 41.16
C LEU A 181 -29.37 9.62 41.00
N ARG A 182 -30.13 8.75 40.32
CA ARG A 182 -31.59 8.86 40.25
C ARG A 182 -32.29 7.89 41.17
N GLU A 183 -33.52 8.23 41.54
CA GLU A 183 -34.38 7.32 42.31
C GLU A 183 -34.69 6.06 41.50
N TYR A 184 -34.68 4.93 42.20
CA TYR A 184 -35.00 3.64 41.62
C TYR A 184 -36.45 3.61 41.12
N GLU A 185 -36.62 3.32 39.84
CA GLU A 185 -37.92 3.03 39.27
C GLU A 185 -38.13 1.52 39.12
N ARG A 186 -39.40 1.11 39.19
CA ARG A 186 -39.78 -0.31 39.10
C ARG A 186 -39.55 -0.82 37.67
N GLY A 187 -38.35 -1.33 37.43
CA GLY A 187 -37.87 -1.76 36.11
C GLY A 187 -36.34 -1.76 36.03
N ASP A 188 -35.68 -0.99 36.91
CA ASP A 188 -34.22 -0.87 36.88
C ASP A 188 -33.51 -2.15 37.34
N PRO A 189 -32.41 -2.52 36.68
CA PRO A 189 -31.63 -3.69 37.06
C PRO A 189 -30.92 -3.46 38.41
N LEU A 190 -31.17 -4.36 39.37
CA LEU A 190 -30.64 -4.29 40.74
C LEU A 190 -29.10 -4.23 40.83
N ARG A 191 -28.39 -4.63 39.76
CA ARG A 191 -26.92 -4.55 39.66
C ARG A 191 -26.41 -3.11 39.59
N ASN A 192 -27.26 -2.17 39.15
CA ASN A 192 -26.93 -0.75 39.02
C ASN A 192 -27.25 0.05 40.30
N VAL A 193 -27.74 -0.61 41.36
CA VAL A 193 -28.08 0.06 42.63
C VAL A 193 -26.82 0.46 43.38
N HIS A 194 -26.69 1.76 43.70
CA HIS A 194 -25.60 2.26 44.53
C HIS A 194 -25.92 2.08 46.01
N TRP A 195 -25.60 0.90 46.54
CA TRP A 195 -25.93 0.49 47.92
C TRP A 195 -25.44 1.46 49.00
N LYS A 196 -24.29 2.10 48.79
CA LYS A 196 -23.69 3.05 49.75
C LYS A 196 -24.47 4.36 49.85
N SER A 197 -25.10 4.81 48.77
CA SER A 197 -25.96 6.01 48.77
C SER A 197 -27.36 5.68 49.25
N SER A 198 -27.88 4.52 48.86
CA SER A 198 -29.19 4.02 49.30
C SER A 198 -29.26 3.84 50.82
N ALA A 199 -28.21 3.32 51.45
CA ALA A 199 -28.15 3.09 52.90
C ALA A 199 -28.11 4.37 53.77
N LYS A 200 -27.95 5.57 53.16
CA LYS A 200 -27.91 6.85 53.87
C LYS A 200 -29.20 7.67 53.72
N ARG A 201 -30.15 7.22 52.90
CA ARG A 201 -31.46 7.89 52.77
C ARG A 201 -32.38 7.43 53.91
N PRO A 202 -33.11 8.36 54.56
CA PRO A 202 -34.00 8.04 55.68
C PRO A 202 -35.30 7.34 55.26
N ASP A 203 -35.65 7.38 53.97
CA ASP A 203 -36.93 6.87 53.44
C ASP A 203 -36.83 5.49 52.77
N ASP A 204 -35.72 4.74 52.97
CA ASP A 204 -35.44 3.43 52.35
C ASP A 204 -35.51 3.40 50.80
N GLU A 205 -35.38 4.57 50.16
CA GLU A 205 -35.38 4.70 48.71
C GLU A 205 -34.04 4.24 48.11
N LEU A 206 -34.14 3.27 47.18
CA LEU A 206 -32.99 2.81 46.42
C LEU A 206 -32.60 3.86 45.38
N VAL A 207 -31.29 4.02 45.18
CA VAL A 207 -30.74 4.96 44.21
C VAL A 207 -29.94 4.17 43.18
N VAL A 208 -30.21 4.41 41.90
CA VAL A 208 -29.62 3.69 40.77
C VAL A 208 -28.58 4.57 40.11
N MET A 209 -27.46 3.95 39.72
CA MET A 209 -26.48 4.55 38.81
C MET A 209 -27.08 4.51 37.41
N GLU A 210 -27.40 5.68 36.87
CA GLU A 210 -27.73 5.84 35.46
C GLU A 210 -26.42 5.95 34.68
N PHE A 211 -26.30 5.11 33.65
CA PHE A 211 -25.24 5.18 32.66
C PHE A 211 -25.89 5.79 31.41
N GLU A 212 -25.23 6.73 30.74
CA GLU A 212 -25.68 7.20 29.42
C GLU A 212 -25.94 5.98 28.52
N ASP A 213 -27.11 5.99 27.87
CA ASP A 213 -27.44 5.01 26.85
C ASP A 213 -26.34 4.98 25.78
N GLU A 214 -26.10 3.79 25.20
CA GLU A 214 -25.15 3.56 24.10
C GLU A 214 -25.47 4.37 22.81
N GLU A 215 -26.45 5.29 22.85
CA GLU A 215 -27.02 6.02 21.72
C GLU A 215 -26.33 7.36 21.42
N GLU A 216 -25.59 7.96 22.36
CA GLU A 216 -24.73 9.11 22.07
C GLU A 216 -23.28 8.66 21.88
N ARG A 217 -23.02 7.90 20.79
CA ARG A 217 -21.64 7.78 20.30
C ARG A 217 -21.16 9.18 19.97
N GLU A 218 -20.20 9.68 20.74
CA GLU A 218 -19.57 10.98 20.48
C GLU A 218 -19.14 11.01 19.00
N GLN A 219 -19.77 11.90 18.23
CA GLN A 219 -19.49 12.11 16.81
C GLN A 219 -18.31 13.08 16.72
N VAL A 220 -17.34 12.74 15.89
CA VAL A 220 -16.13 13.54 15.69
C VAL A 220 -16.01 13.90 14.21
N GLU A 221 -16.02 15.19 13.90
CA GLU A 221 -15.74 15.70 12.56
C GLU A 221 -14.24 16.00 12.42
N LEU A 222 -13.55 15.24 11.57
CA LEU A 222 -12.15 15.49 11.22
C LEU A 222 -12.07 16.30 9.94
N LEU A 223 -11.24 17.34 9.92
CA LEU A 223 -10.92 18.11 8.71
C LEU A 223 -9.45 17.91 8.37
N ALA A 224 -9.16 17.53 7.13
CA ALA A 224 -7.79 17.39 6.64
C ALA A 224 -7.55 18.27 5.41
N GLU A 225 -6.56 19.18 5.48
CA GLU A 225 -6.25 20.11 4.38
C GLU A 225 -4.77 20.47 4.29
N ALA A 226 -4.32 20.91 3.11
CA ALA A 226 -2.94 21.29 2.89
C ALA A 226 -2.86 22.44 1.88
N GLU A 227 -2.24 23.55 2.27
CA GLU A 227 -2.03 24.71 1.36
C GLU A 227 -0.93 24.46 0.31
N GLY A 228 -0.11 23.42 0.48
CA GLY A 228 1.04 23.12 -0.37
C GLY A 228 1.21 21.64 -0.69
N GLY A 229 2.41 21.25 -1.16
CA GLY A 229 2.72 19.90 -1.66
C GLY A 229 2.84 18.78 -0.61
N ARG A 230 2.26 18.95 0.58
CA ARG A 230 2.30 17.99 1.70
C ARG A 230 0.96 17.33 2.00
N MET A 231 0.06 17.32 1.02
CA MET A 231 -1.24 16.65 1.17
C MET A 231 -1.08 15.15 1.50
N ASP A 232 0.04 14.56 1.08
CA ASP A 232 0.43 13.18 1.32
C ASP A 232 0.66 12.93 2.81
N ASP A 233 1.55 13.71 3.43
CA ASP A 233 1.77 13.71 4.87
C ASP A 233 0.47 13.96 5.65
N VAL A 234 -0.37 14.90 5.19
CA VAL A 234 -1.66 15.23 5.81
C VAL A 234 -2.63 14.06 5.71
N ALA A 235 -2.67 13.37 4.58
CA ALA A 235 -3.52 12.20 4.39
C ALA A 235 -3.09 11.03 5.27
N GLU A 236 -1.78 10.79 5.45
CA GLU A 236 -1.26 9.81 6.40
C GLU A 236 -1.62 10.16 7.85
N ALA A 237 -1.45 11.43 8.23
CA ALA A 237 -1.83 11.90 9.56
C ALA A 237 -3.32 11.75 9.83
N ALA A 238 -4.16 12.15 8.87
CA ALA A 238 -5.61 12.01 8.95
C ALA A 238 -6.04 10.54 9.01
N ALA A 239 -5.45 9.67 8.17
CA ALA A 239 -5.72 8.23 8.18
C ALA A 239 -5.35 7.59 9.52
N SER A 240 -4.23 8.01 10.11
CA SER A 240 -3.77 7.53 11.41
C SER A 240 -4.69 7.96 12.55
N VAL A 241 -5.08 9.25 12.58
CA VAL A 241 -5.97 9.78 13.60
C VAL A 241 -7.39 9.24 13.47
N LEU A 242 -7.98 9.19 12.27
CA LEU A 242 -9.32 8.61 12.10
C LEU A 242 -9.35 7.13 12.45
N THR A 243 -8.29 6.37 12.12
CA THR A 243 -8.23 4.94 12.44
C THR A 243 -8.21 4.74 13.94
N TYR A 244 -7.43 5.55 14.65
CA TYR A 244 -7.39 5.58 16.10
C TYR A 244 -8.77 5.88 16.72
N LEU A 245 -9.46 6.91 16.24
CA LEU A 245 -10.77 7.31 16.75
C LEU A 245 -11.84 6.24 16.48
N LEU A 246 -11.83 5.64 15.28
CA LEU A 246 -12.72 4.53 14.94
C LEU A 246 -12.45 3.28 15.78
N ASP A 247 -11.17 2.94 16.02
CA ASP A 247 -10.79 1.83 16.90
C ASP A 247 -11.20 2.08 18.36
N ALA A 248 -11.30 3.35 18.77
CA ALA A 248 -11.83 3.76 20.07
C ALA A 248 -13.38 3.72 20.15
N GLY A 249 -14.07 3.45 19.03
CA GLY A 249 -15.52 3.30 18.97
C GLY A 249 -16.31 4.57 18.65
N LEU A 250 -15.63 5.67 18.32
CA LEU A 250 -16.26 6.94 17.97
C LEU A 250 -16.81 6.92 16.54
N ALA A 251 -17.88 7.69 16.31
CA ALA A 251 -18.39 7.92 14.97
C ALA A 251 -17.60 9.06 14.31
N VAL A 252 -16.87 8.78 13.23
CA VAL A 252 -15.94 9.76 12.65
C VAL A 252 -16.43 10.21 11.28
N GLY A 253 -16.57 11.53 11.12
CA GLY A 253 -16.78 12.20 9.84
C GLY A 253 -15.46 12.74 9.31
N LEU A 254 -15.36 12.92 7.98
CA LEU A 254 -14.17 13.47 7.34
C LEU A 254 -14.55 14.52 6.30
N THR A 255 -13.97 15.70 6.44
CA THR A 255 -14.01 16.77 5.45
C THR A 255 -12.62 17.01 4.88
N VAL A 256 -12.51 17.03 3.56
CA VAL A 256 -11.28 17.32 2.82
C VAL A 256 -11.54 18.32 1.70
N PRO A 257 -10.50 18.89 1.07
CA PRO A 257 -10.66 19.61 -0.19
C PRO A 257 -11.41 18.76 -1.22
N GLY A 258 -12.60 19.20 -1.61
CA GLY A 258 -13.41 18.56 -2.65
C GLY A 258 -14.35 17.44 -2.19
N GLY A 259 -14.41 17.09 -0.90
CA GLY A 259 -15.31 16.03 -0.43
C GLY A 259 -15.60 16.04 1.07
N ARG A 260 -16.71 15.40 1.44
CA ARG A 260 -17.11 15.17 2.84
C ARG A 260 -17.83 13.83 2.95
N VAL A 261 -17.55 13.12 4.04
CA VAL A 261 -18.27 11.94 4.49
C VAL A 261 -18.79 12.23 5.90
N GLU A 262 -20.10 12.02 6.13
CA GLU A 262 -20.72 12.28 7.44
C GLU A 262 -20.23 11.29 8.50
N PRO A 263 -20.35 11.62 9.81
CA PRO A 263 -19.95 10.72 10.88
C PRO A 263 -20.61 9.35 10.82
N GLY A 264 -19.78 8.31 10.94
CA GLY A 264 -20.21 6.92 10.87
C GLY A 264 -19.22 5.97 11.53
N THR A 265 -19.54 4.68 11.55
CA THR A 265 -18.74 3.63 12.19
C THR A 265 -18.71 2.37 11.34
N GLY A 266 -17.77 1.47 11.62
CA GLY A 266 -17.69 0.15 10.99
C GLY A 266 -16.69 0.06 9.83
N PRO A 267 -16.51 -1.16 9.29
CA PRO A 267 -15.47 -1.44 8.29
C PRO A 267 -15.73 -0.75 6.95
N ASP A 268 -16.96 -0.78 6.44
CA ASP A 268 -17.30 -0.14 5.15
C ASP A 268 -17.11 1.38 5.23
N HIS A 269 -17.49 1.97 6.36
CA HIS A 269 -17.29 3.40 6.65
C HIS A 269 -15.80 3.76 6.71
N ARG A 270 -14.98 2.94 7.36
CA ARG A 270 -13.51 3.10 7.37
C ARG A 270 -12.97 3.10 5.94
N THR A 271 -13.40 2.15 5.11
CA THR A 271 -12.98 2.07 3.71
C THR A 271 -13.40 3.31 2.93
N GLU A 272 -14.61 3.84 3.14
CA GLU A 272 -15.09 5.08 2.51
C GLU A 272 -14.23 6.29 2.88
N LEU A 273 -13.90 6.46 4.18
CA LEU A 273 -13.03 7.54 4.67
C LEU A 273 -11.61 7.45 4.10
N LEU A 274 -11.02 6.25 4.08
CA LEU A 274 -9.69 6.03 3.51
C LEU A 274 -9.66 6.23 1.99
N THR A 275 -10.74 5.85 1.31
CA THR A 275 -10.93 6.10 -0.13
C THR A 275 -11.00 7.59 -0.42
N LEU A 276 -11.70 8.36 0.44
CA LEU A 276 -11.73 9.81 0.31
C LEU A 276 -10.32 10.40 0.47
N LEU A 277 -9.54 9.97 1.47
CA LEU A 277 -8.15 10.41 1.66
C LEU A 277 -7.22 10.03 0.50
N ALA A 278 -7.44 8.88 -0.13
CA ALA A 278 -6.71 8.47 -1.33
C ALA A 278 -6.98 9.42 -2.51
N ARG A 279 -8.19 10.00 -2.62
CA ARG A 279 -8.56 10.94 -3.69
C ARG A 279 -8.17 12.40 -3.40
N THR A 280 -7.83 12.73 -2.17
CA THR A 280 -7.65 14.13 -1.77
C THR A 280 -6.44 14.77 -2.44
N TYR A 281 -6.64 15.98 -2.94
CA TYR A 281 -5.63 16.83 -3.55
C TYR A 281 -5.31 18.04 -2.63
N PRO A 282 -4.13 18.67 -2.79
CA PRO A 282 -3.79 19.89 -2.06
C PRO A 282 -4.86 20.98 -2.22
N GLY A 283 -5.27 21.57 -1.10
CA GLY A 283 -6.26 22.63 -1.07
C GLY A 283 -6.69 22.95 0.35
N THR A 284 -7.53 23.98 0.47
CA THR A 284 -8.13 24.40 1.73
C THR A 284 -9.64 24.24 1.70
N VAL A 285 -10.22 24.12 2.89
CA VAL A 285 -11.65 24.06 3.10
C VAL A 285 -12.13 25.43 3.62
N GLY A 286 -13.28 25.89 3.13
CA GLY A 286 -13.85 27.18 3.55
C GLY A 286 -14.20 27.23 5.04
N ASP A 287 -14.06 28.43 5.63
CA ASP A 287 -14.13 28.70 7.08
C ASP A 287 -15.34 28.07 7.78
N SER A 288 -16.53 28.12 7.17
CA SER A 288 -17.77 27.60 7.76
C SER A 288 -17.77 26.09 8.02
N ARG A 289 -16.87 25.33 7.36
CA ARG A 289 -16.67 23.90 7.64
C ARG A 289 -15.54 23.69 8.65
N ARG A 290 -14.51 24.54 8.63
CA ARG A 290 -13.41 24.53 9.60
C ARG A 290 -13.92 24.76 11.02
N ASP A 291 -14.88 25.66 11.19
CA ASP A 291 -15.48 25.99 12.49
C ASP A 291 -16.29 24.82 13.11
N ARG A 292 -16.58 23.76 12.35
CA ARG A 292 -17.29 22.57 12.82
C ARG A 292 -16.39 21.36 13.05
N ALA A 293 -15.10 21.49 12.76
CA ALA A 293 -14.16 20.39 12.91
C ALA A 293 -13.72 20.28 14.37
N ASP A 294 -13.91 19.10 14.95
CA ASP A 294 -13.40 18.80 16.29
C ASP A 294 -11.89 18.48 16.25
N VAL A 295 -11.44 17.91 15.12
CA VAL A 295 -10.05 17.60 14.82
C VAL A 295 -9.64 18.24 13.50
N LEU A 296 -8.59 19.05 13.51
CA LEU A 296 -8.03 19.70 12.34
C LEU A 296 -6.62 19.19 12.06
N VAL A 297 -6.44 18.53 10.92
CA VAL A 297 -5.15 18.05 10.41
C VAL A 297 -4.73 18.95 9.25
N GLN A 298 -3.67 19.71 9.42
CA GLN A 298 -3.25 20.66 8.40
C GLN A 298 -1.74 20.82 8.26
N SER A 299 -1.33 21.25 7.07
CA SER A 299 0.03 21.75 6.80
C SER A 299 -0.05 23.10 6.12
N ALA A 300 0.59 24.11 6.72
CA ALA A 300 0.84 25.38 6.05
C ALA A 300 1.99 25.26 5.04
N ALA A 301 2.04 26.13 4.04
CA ALA A 301 2.99 26.06 2.93
C ALA A 301 4.47 26.13 3.36
N GLU A 302 4.77 26.79 4.48
CA GLU A 302 6.14 26.99 4.99
C GLU A 302 6.51 26.05 6.16
N GLU A 303 5.62 25.12 6.53
CA GLU A 303 5.83 24.27 7.69
C GLU A 303 6.46 22.92 7.32
N ASP A 304 7.41 22.49 8.16
CA ASP A 304 8.14 21.24 7.94
C ASP A 304 7.39 19.99 8.40
N ASP A 305 6.29 20.14 9.14
CA ASP A 305 5.54 19.04 9.75
C ASP A 305 4.04 19.28 9.70
N VAL A 306 3.28 18.19 9.74
CA VAL A 306 1.81 18.24 9.80
C VAL A 306 1.38 18.51 11.23
N ARG A 307 0.38 19.37 11.40
CA ARG A 307 -0.19 19.70 12.71
C ARG A 307 -1.57 19.08 12.86
N VAL A 308 -1.79 18.46 14.01
CA VAL A 308 -3.07 17.93 14.46
C VAL A 308 -3.54 18.81 15.62
N THR A 309 -4.62 19.54 15.39
CA THR A 309 -5.28 20.38 16.40
C THR A 309 -6.55 19.70 16.88
N VAL A 310 -6.70 19.61 18.20
CA VAL A 310 -7.84 19.04 18.90
C VAL A 310 -8.25 20.03 19.99
N GLY A 311 -9.43 20.64 19.86
CA GLY A 311 -9.82 21.79 20.68
C GLY A 311 -8.75 22.89 20.65
N ASP A 312 -8.26 23.28 21.82
CA ASP A 312 -7.25 24.35 21.98
C ASP A 312 -5.79 23.85 21.85
N ARG A 313 -5.57 22.56 21.58
CA ARG A 313 -4.24 21.95 21.58
C ARG A 313 -3.81 21.56 20.19
N THR A 314 -2.63 22.00 19.80
CA THR A 314 -1.98 21.61 18.55
C THR A 314 -0.72 20.81 18.83
N VAL A 315 -0.62 19.63 18.21
CA VAL A 315 0.52 18.72 18.32
C VAL A 315 1.03 18.40 16.92
N SER A 316 2.33 18.16 16.76
CA SER A 316 2.87 17.76 15.47
C SER A 316 2.65 16.25 15.23
N PHE A 317 2.40 15.86 13.98
CA PHE A 317 2.13 14.46 13.66
C PHE A 317 3.33 13.55 13.91
N SER A 318 4.55 14.04 13.64
CA SER A 318 5.78 13.32 13.93
C SER A 318 5.96 13.02 15.43
N GLN A 319 5.47 13.90 16.31
CA GLN A 319 5.41 13.63 17.74
C GLN A 319 4.39 12.53 18.04
N LEU A 320 3.16 12.61 17.52
CA LEU A 320 2.11 11.63 17.79
C LEU A 320 2.46 10.19 17.35
N SER A 321 3.15 10.04 16.21
CA SER A 321 3.58 8.74 15.68
C SER A 321 4.87 8.21 16.32
N GLY A 322 5.52 8.99 17.20
CA GLY A 322 6.82 8.66 17.78
C GLY A 322 7.98 8.74 16.77
N GLY A 323 7.75 9.38 15.63
CA GLY A 323 8.73 9.60 14.56
C GLY A 323 9.68 10.73 14.90
N SER A 324 10.72 10.46 15.69
CA SER A 324 11.84 11.39 15.79
C SER A 324 12.55 11.45 14.43
N ARG A 325 12.42 12.56 13.68
CA ARG A 325 13.29 12.89 12.52
C ARG A 325 14.75 13.13 12.95
N GLY A 326 15.41 12.09 13.45
CA GLY A 326 16.76 12.16 14.02
C GLY A 326 17.57 10.87 13.87
N GLY A 327 17.29 10.06 12.84
CA GLY A 327 17.90 8.74 12.66
C GLY A 327 18.98 8.61 11.58
N GLU A 328 19.15 9.58 10.67
CA GLU A 328 20.02 9.43 9.49
C GLU A 328 21.29 10.29 9.50
N ALA A 329 21.40 11.30 10.37
CA ALA A 329 22.62 12.12 10.46
C ALA A 329 23.69 11.57 11.44
N SER A 330 23.35 10.63 12.34
CA SER A 330 24.27 10.16 13.39
C SER A 330 24.96 8.81 13.09
N ARG A 331 24.56 8.08 12.04
CA ARG A 331 25.29 6.86 11.61
C ARG A 331 26.50 7.14 10.71
N MET A 332 26.60 8.34 10.13
CA MET A 332 27.78 8.73 9.34
C MET A 332 28.95 9.22 10.21
N SER A 333 28.69 9.72 11.44
CA SER A 333 29.75 10.23 12.31
C SER A 333 30.39 9.18 13.24
N ALA A 334 29.78 8.00 13.40
CA ALA A 334 30.31 6.93 14.25
C ALA A 334 31.20 5.92 13.50
N THR A 335 31.29 6.02 12.18
CA THR A 335 32.14 5.15 11.35
C THR A 335 33.52 5.75 11.09
N ASP A 336 33.70 7.07 11.24
CA ASP A 336 34.96 7.76 10.93
C ASP A 336 35.95 7.82 12.10
N ASP A 337 35.54 7.40 13.30
CA ASP A 337 36.38 7.47 14.52
C ASP A 337 36.99 6.11 14.92
N ARG A 338 36.94 5.09 14.03
CA ARG A 338 37.53 3.76 14.26
C ARG A 338 38.75 3.41 13.40
N THR A 339 39.26 4.35 12.62
CA THR A 339 40.45 4.12 11.75
C THR A 339 41.69 4.92 12.14
N ALA A 340 41.70 5.60 13.29
CA ALA A 340 42.82 6.46 13.68
C ALA A 340 43.45 6.10 15.04
N PHE A 341 43.61 4.82 15.40
CA PHE A 341 44.50 4.41 16.49
C PHE A 341 44.99 2.96 16.33
N ALA A 342 45.92 2.74 15.40
CA ALA A 342 46.79 1.55 15.42
C ALA A 342 47.99 1.73 14.48
N ASP A 343 48.79 2.78 14.64
CA ASP A 343 50.20 2.69 14.25
C ASP A 343 51.05 3.65 15.09
N GLY A 344 51.95 3.09 15.89
CA GLY A 344 52.71 3.83 16.89
C GLY A 344 53.34 2.88 17.90
N GLY A 345 54.44 2.25 17.49
CA GLY A 345 55.16 1.25 18.27
C GLY A 345 55.80 1.79 19.55
N SER A 346 56.17 0.86 20.42
CA SER A 346 57.29 1.01 21.35
C SER A 346 57.88 -0.36 21.67
N ASP A 347 59.11 -0.54 21.21
CA ASP A 347 60.13 -1.37 21.85
C ASP A 347 60.22 -1.02 23.34
N VAL A 348 60.38 -2.02 24.22
CA VAL A 348 61.54 -2.17 25.13
C VAL A 348 61.52 -3.59 25.75
N SER A 349 62.53 -4.35 25.33
CA SER A 349 63.34 -5.37 26.02
C SER A 349 63.09 -5.71 27.50
N GLY A 350 63.17 -7.02 27.81
CA GLY A 350 63.88 -7.47 29.02
C GLY A 350 63.52 -8.84 29.58
N GLY A 351 64.40 -9.84 29.38
CA GLY A 351 64.48 -11.10 30.13
C GLY A 351 63.66 -12.24 29.52
N GLU A 352 64.15 -13.44 29.26
CA GLU A 352 65.20 -14.18 29.96
C GLU A 352 65.51 -15.45 29.13
N ARG A 353 66.77 -15.91 29.15
CA ARG A 353 67.26 -17.31 29.16
C ARG A 353 68.33 -17.68 28.11
N ARG A 354 69.52 -17.86 28.70
CA ARG A 354 70.68 -18.69 28.36
C ARG A 354 71.71 -18.16 27.37
#